data_AF-A0A6M7UGJ7-F1
#
_entry.id   AF-A0A6M7UGJ7-F1
#
_cell.length_a   1.000
_cell.length_b   1.000
_cell.length_c   1.000
_cell.angle_alpha   90.00
_cell.angle_beta   90.00
_cell.angle_gamma   90.00
#
_symmetry.space_group_name_H-M   'P 1'
#
loop_
_entity.id
_entity.type
_entity.pdbx_description
1 polymer ?
#
loop_
_entity_poly.entity_id
_entity_poly.type
_entity_poly.pdbx_seq_one_letter_code
_entity_poly.pdbx_strand_id
1 'polypeptide(L)' 'MPDQNTLIRAAIGRLLSEKTGVAVISMSETINELLEMTGAALTVETLQDLLLEMAEARGMTVALDV' A
#
# COMPACT_ATOMS: atom_id res chain seq x y z
N MET A 1 9.13 9.86 -18.16
CA MET A 1 8.08 8.86 -17.93
C MET A 1 7.84 8.83 -16.43
N PRO A 2 6.60 8.82 -15.90
CA PRO A 2 6.43 8.63 -14.47
C PRO A 2 6.95 7.23 -14.13
N ASP A 3 7.93 7.18 -13.24
CA ASP A 3 8.45 5.93 -12.70
C ASP A 3 7.28 5.14 -12.10
N GLN A 4 7.20 3.84 -12.38
CA GLN A 4 6.16 2.97 -11.79
C GLN A 4 6.11 3.09 -10.27
N ASN A 5 7.26 3.33 -9.62
CA ASN A 5 7.36 3.62 -8.20
C ASN A 5 6.53 4.86 -7.78
N THR A 6 6.55 5.93 -8.58
CA THR A 6 5.76 7.14 -8.31
C THR A 6 4.26 6.87 -8.43
N LEU A 7 3.84 6.08 -9.42
CA LEU A 7 2.43 5.67 -9.57
C LEU A 7 1.96 4.80 -8.40
N ILE A 8 2.78 3.86 -7.95
CA ILE A 8 2.49 2.99 -6.81
C ILE A 8 2.41 3.79 -5.52
N ARG A 9 3.39 4.67 -5.25
CA ARG A 9 3.34 5.56 -4.07
C ARG A 9 2.09 6.43 -4.05
N ALA A 10 1.66 6.92 -5.21
CA ALA A 10 0.41 7.66 -5.34
C ALA A 10 -0.81 6.77 -5.05
N ALA A 11 -0.85 5.53 -5.56
CA ALA A 11 -1.91 4.57 -5.29
C ALA A 11 -1.99 4.17 -3.81
N ILE A 12 -0.86 3.85 -3.18
CA ILE A 12 -0.76 3.56 -1.73
C ILE A 12 -1.24 4.78 -0.94
N GLY A 13 -0.77 5.97 -1.28
CA GLY A 13 -1.17 7.20 -0.58
C GLY A 13 -2.66 7.44 -0.66
N ARG A 14 -3.26 7.16 -1.82
CA ARG A 14 -4.70 7.22 -2.03
C ARG A 14 -5.43 6.18 -1.19
N LEU A 15 -5.02 4.92 -1.23
CA LEU A 15 -5.67 3.83 -0.50
C LEU A 15 -5.60 4.02 1.02
N LEU A 16 -4.45 4.45 1.54
CA LEU A 16 -4.31 4.85 2.95
C LEU A 16 -5.20 6.05 3.29
N SER A 17 -5.39 6.98 2.36
CA SER A 17 -6.30 8.11 2.55
C SER A 17 -7.78 7.68 2.54
N GLU A 18 -8.16 6.70 1.71
CA GLU A 18 -9.51 6.13 1.68
C GLU A 18 -9.81 5.33 2.96
N LYS A 19 -8.80 4.68 3.55
CA LYS A 19 -8.88 4.00 4.85
C LYS A 19 -8.59 4.95 6.03
N THR A 20 -8.58 6.27 5.84
CA THR A 20 -8.38 7.25 6.93
C THR A 20 -9.49 7.08 7.98
N GLY A 21 -9.08 6.78 9.21
CA GLY A 21 -10.00 6.46 10.32
C GLY A 21 -10.01 4.97 10.71
N VAL A 22 -9.41 4.11 9.89
CA VAL A 22 -9.12 2.72 10.24
C VAL A 22 -7.74 2.67 10.90
N ALA A 23 -7.68 2.33 12.18
CA ALA A 23 -6.42 2.27 12.93
C ALA A 23 -5.49 1.12 12.47
N VAL A 24 -6.07 0.06 11.91
CA VAL A 24 -5.36 -1.16 11.48
C VAL A 24 -5.85 -1.62 10.12
N ILE A 25 -4.96 -1.72 9.13
CA ILE A 25 -5.27 -2.27 7.79
C ILE A 25 -4.61 -3.64 7.61
N SER A 26 -5.24 -4.56 6.87
CA SER A 26 -4.63 -5.86 6.56
C SER A 26 -3.65 -5.73 5.40
N MET A 27 -2.45 -6.29 5.56
CA MET A 27 -1.42 -6.27 4.51
C MET A 27 -1.90 -7.00 3.26
N SER A 28 -2.40 -8.22 3.41
CA SER A 28 -2.83 -9.09 2.31
C SER A 28 -3.98 -8.48 1.51
N GLU A 29 -4.95 -7.88 2.20
CA GLU A 29 -6.06 -7.14 1.56
C GLU A 29 -5.53 -5.94 0.78
N THR A 30 -4.73 -5.10 1.43
CA THR A 30 -4.23 -3.86 0.81
C THR A 30 -3.34 -4.13 -0.41
N ILE A 31 -2.50 -5.18 -0.35
CA ILE A 31 -1.65 -5.57 -1.47
C ILE A 31 -2.48 -6.07 -2.65
N ASN A 32 -3.53 -6.88 -2.41
CA ASN A 32 -4.45 -7.28 -3.48
C ASN A 32 -5.14 -6.07 -4.11
N GLU A 33 -5.69 -5.16 -3.31
CA GLU A 33 -6.31 -3.93 -3.82
C GLU A 33 -5.32 -3.11 -4.66
N LEU A 34 -4.07 -2.97 -4.20
CA LEU A 34 -3.01 -2.26 -4.92
C LEU A 34 -2.66 -2.94 -6.24
N LEU A 35 -2.57 -4.27 -6.27
CA LEU A 35 -2.30 -5.04 -7.49
C LEU A 35 -3.43 -4.87 -8.51
N GLU A 36 -4.68 -4.92 -8.06
CA GLU A 36 -5.85 -4.69 -8.92
C GLU A 36 -5.89 -3.25 -9.47
N MET A 37 -5.54 -2.25 -8.65
CA MET A 37 -5.57 -0.84 -9.06
C MET A 37 -4.42 -0.45 -10.00
N THR A 38 -3.22 -0.96 -9.74
CA THR A 38 -2.01 -0.53 -10.47
C THR A 38 -1.64 -1.47 -11.62
N GLY A 39 -2.14 -2.71 -11.61
CA GLY A 39 -1.71 -3.76 -12.54
C GLY A 39 -0.20 -3.99 -12.51
N ALA A 40 0.45 -3.60 -11.41
CA ALA A 40 1.90 -3.49 -11.35
C ALA A 40 2.56 -4.87 -11.35
N ALA A 41 3.56 -5.04 -12.21
CA ALA A 41 4.47 -6.19 -12.22
C ALA A 41 5.55 -6.10 -11.12
N LEU A 42 5.32 -5.32 -10.06
CA LEU A 42 6.23 -5.27 -8.92
C LEU A 42 6.05 -6.53 -8.08
N THR A 43 7.15 -6.99 -7.47
CA THR A 43 7.10 -8.09 -6.52
C THR A 43 6.30 -7.68 -5.29
N VAL A 44 5.54 -8.63 -4.73
CA VAL A 44 4.74 -8.43 -3.52
C VAL A 44 5.59 -7.86 -2.39
N GLU A 45 6.84 -8.32 -2.23
CA GLU A 45 7.78 -7.82 -1.23
C GLU A 45 7.99 -6.30 -1.32
N THR A 46 8.24 -5.77 -2.52
CA THR A 46 8.46 -4.31 -2.68
C THR A 46 7.18 -3.51 -2.41
N LEU A 47 6.00 -4.05 -2.73
CA LEU A 47 4.73 -3.43 -2.36
C LEU A 47 4.51 -3.44 -0.85
N GLN A 48 4.89 -4.53 -0.17
CA GLN A 48 4.80 -4.64 1.28
C GLN A 48 5.70 -3.62 1.99
N ASP A 49 6.98 -3.52 1.58
CA ASP A 49 7.92 -2.53 2.11
C ASP A 49 7.39 -1.09 1.95
N LEU A 50 6.91 -0.75 0.75
CA LEU A 50 6.38 0.59 0.47
C LEU A 50 5.11 0.90 1.26
N LEU A 51 4.20 -0.08 1.39
CA LEU A 51 2.99 0.05 2.18
C LEU A 51 3.34 0.29 3.64
N LEU A 52 4.27 -0.48 4.19
CA LEU A 52 4.72 -0.36 5.58
C LEU A 52 5.33 1.01 5.85
N GLU A 53 6.29 1.45 5.01
CA GLU A 53 6.92 2.77 5.09
C GLU A 53 5.87 3.90 5.08
N MET A 54 4.90 3.81 4.18
CA MET A 54 3.87 4.84 4.01
C MET A 54 2.78 4.81 5.09
N ALA A 55 2.46 3.65 5.64
CA ALA A 55 1.52 3.50 6.74
C ALA A 55 2.14 3.97 8.05
N GLU A 56 3.39 3.61 8.32
CA GLU A 56 4.16 4.06 9.48
C GLU A 56 4.30 5.59 9.49
N ALA A 57 4.64 6.19 8.35
CA ALA A 57 4.70 7.65 8.21
C ALA A 57 3.36 8.36 8.49
N ARG A 58 2.23 7.64 8.43
CA ARG A 58 0.88 8.13 8.75
C ARG A 58 0.40 7.71 10.14
N GLY A 59 1.19 6.96 10.91
CA GLY A 59 0.80 6.42 12.21
C GLY A 59 -0.26 5.33 12.14
N MET A 60 -0.40 4.65 10.99
CA MET A 60 -1.33 3.54 10.79
C MET A 60 -0.62 2.22 11.06
N THR A 61 -1.34 1.26 11.66
CA THR A 61 -0.80 -0.08 11.88
C THR A 61 -1.18 -0.99 10.72
N VAL A 62 -0.21 -1.74 10.19
CA VAL A 62 -0.48 -2.78 9.19
C VAL A 62 -0.46 -4.14 9.89
N ALA A 63 -1.58 -4.85 9.84
CA ALA A 63 -1.68 -6.21 10.32
C ALA A 63 -1.07 -7.18 9.30
N LEU A 64 -0.07 -7.94 9.75
CA LEU A 64 0.49 -9.06 9.01
C LEU A 64 -0.44 -10.26 9.17
N ASP A 65 -1.32 -10.45 8.20
CA ASP A 65 -2.21 -11.62 8.12
C ASP A 65 -1.48 -12.69 7.30
N VAL A 66 -0.95 -13.73 7.98
CA VAL A 66 -0.17 -14.84 7.39
C VAL A 66 -1.04 -15.97 6.89
#